data_AF-A0A1Y5Q6D2-F1
#
_entry.id   AF-A0A1Y5Q6D2-F1
#
_cell.length_a   1.000
_cell.length_b   1.000
_cell.length_c   1.000
_cell.angle_alpha   90.00
_cell.angle_beta   90.00
_cell.angle_gamma   90.00
#
_symmetry.space_group_name_H-M   'P 1'
#
loop_
_entity.id
_entity.type
_entity.pdbx_description
1 polymer ?
#
loop_
_entity_poly.entity_id
_entity_poly.type
_entity_poly.pdbx_seq_one_letter_code
_entity_poly.pdbx_strand_id
1 'polypeptide(L)'
;MSAVTLVTGKELAAHIGCRPSYVVQLKREGRVVPAEGGKGYLLEPSLALYRDTRSPAHVAVAQRHAAGRGGALAAPSAQDDYGADLDAGEDTDGGNQGSQARRARALADKAEVDAKAAQRDLDISLGLLLERRDVEAILGQAAGALRAELERMADTLAPQLAATVDEARCRELVWNEVSHSLEELSRAFREVARPGEGGA
;
A
#
# COMPACT_ATOMS: atom_id res chain seq x y z
N MET A 1 -15.63 -21.88 42.56
CA MET A 1 -16.61 -21.44 41.55
C MET A 1 -16.73 -19.93 41.66
N SER A 2 -16.04 -19.17 40.82
CA SER A 2 -16.11 -17.71 40.87
C SER A 2 -17.52 -17.26 40.49
N ALA A 3 -18.15 -16.46 41.34
CA ALA A 3 -19.47 -15.91 41.07
C ALA A 3 -19.41 -15.08 39.78
N VAL A 4 -20.26 -15.44 38.81
CA VAL A 4 -20.39 -14.69 37.55
C VAL A 4 -21.20 -13.44 37.85
N THR A 5 -20.52 -12.31 38.04
CA THR A 5 -21.19 -11.01 38.25
C THR A 5 -21.67 -10.45 36.93
N LEU A 6 -22.99 -10.33 36.80
CA LEU A 6 -23.66 -9.73 35.65
C LEU A 6 -23.89 -8.24 35.90
N VAL A 7 -23.48 -7.41 34.94
CA VAL A 7 -23.66 -5.95 34.98
C VAL A 7 -24.33 -5.43 33.72
N THR A 8 -25.02 -4.31 33.84
CA THR A 8 -25.55 -3.56 32.70
C THR A 8 -24.43 -2.85 31.95
N GLY A 9 -24.69 -2.43 30.70
CA GLY A 9 -23.70 -1.67 29.93
C GLY A 9 -23.31 -0.33 30.58
N LYS A 10 -24.23 0.29 31.33
CA LYS A 10 -23.98 1.54 32.07
C LYS A 10 -23.03 1.31 33.25
N GLU A 11 -23.22 0.23 33.99
CA GLU A 11 -22.34 -0.15 35.11
C GLU A 11 -20.97 -0.57 34.61
N LEU A 12 -20.90 -1.34 33.51
CA LEU A 12 -19.62 -1.70 32.89
C LEU A 12 -18.86 -0.47 32.40
N ALA A 13 -19.55 0.51 31.81
CA ALA A 13 -18.96 1.80 31.42
C ALA A 13 -18.38 2.57 32.62
N ALA A 14 -19.08 2.56 33.76
CA ALA A 14 -18.59 3.17 35.00
C ALA A 14 -17.33 2.47 35.51
N HIS A 15 -17.28 1.14 35.50
CA HIS A 15 -16.08 0.37 35.89
C HIS A 15 -14.88 0.59 34.96
N ILE A 16 -15.12 0.80 33.65
CA ILE A 16 -14.07 1.08 32.67
C ILE A 16 -13.65 2.57 32.70
N GLY A 17 -14.52 3.46 33.18
CA GLY A 17 -14.31 4.91 33.15
C GLY A 17 -14.58 5.53 31.77
N CYS A 18 -15.54 5.00 31.02
CA CYS A 18 -15.88 5.46 29.67
C CYS A 18 -17.38 5.84 29.53
N ARG A 19 -17.76 6.42 28.38
CA ARG A 19 -19.17 6.71 28.08
C ARG A 19 -19.91 5.42 27.69
N PRO A 20 -21.20 5.25 28.02
CA PRO A 20 -21.97 4.04 27.69
C PRO A 20 -21.97 3.66 26.20
N SER A 21 -21.93 4.64 25.29
CA SER A 21 -21.82 4.40 23.84
C SER A 21 -20.54 3.67 23.44
N TYR A 22 -19.45 3.88 24.18
CA TYR A 22 -18.18 3.21 23.92
C TYR A 22 -18.23 1.71 24.25
N VAL A 23 -19.04 1.30 25.23
CA VAL A 23 -19.24 -0.13 25.54
C VAL A 23 -19.95 -0.86 24.39
N VAL A 24 -20.82 -0.18 23.66
CA VAL A 24 -21.46 -0.72 22.44
C VAL A 24 -20.42 -0.96 21.34
N GLN A 25 -19.49 -0.02 21.17
CA GLN A 25 -18.36 -0.19 20.24
C GLN A 25 -17.44 -1.33 20.67
N LEU A 26 -17.05 -1.40 21.95
CA LEU A 26 -16.23 -2.49 22.48
C LEU A 26 -16.87 -3.86 22.29
N LYS A 27 -18.21 -3.96 22.39
CA LYS A 27 -18.93 -5.20 22.09
C LYS A 27 -18.78 -5.61 20.62
N ARG A 28 -18.87 -4.66 19.67
CA ARG A 28 -18.71 -4.93 18.23
C ARG A 28 -17.28 -5.37 17.89
N GLU A 29 -16.30 -4.80 18.58
CA GLU A 29 -14.88 -5.14 18.42
C GLU A 29 -14.49 -6.44 19.14
N GLY A 30 -15.43 -7.12 19.82
CA GLY A 30 -15.16 -8.35 20.57
C GLY A 30 -14.31 -8.13 21.82
N ARG A 31 -14.28 -6.89 22.36
CA ARG A 31 -13.40 -6.46 23.45
C ARG A 31 -14.03 -6.53 24.85
N VAL A 32 -15.26 -7.03 24.94
CA VAL A 32 -16.01 -7.28 26.18
C VAL A 32 -16.87 -8.55 26.00
N VAL A 33 -17.21 -9.22 27.10
CA VAL A 33 -17.91 -10.50 27.07
C VAL A 33 -19.39 -10.30 27.43
N PRO A 34 -20.32 -10.43 26.46
CA PRO A 34 -21.76 -10.39 26.75
C PRO A 34 -22.21 -11.63 27.53
N ALA A 35 -23.25 -11.49 28.35
CA ALA A 35 -23.83 -12.62 29.08
C ALA A 35 -24.59 -13.59 28.15
N GLU A 36 -24.60 -14.88 28.50
CA GLU A 36 -25.40 -15.91 27.84
C GLU A 36 -26.90 -15.59 28.02
N GLY A 37 -27.54 -15.06 26.97
CA GLY A 37 -28.91 -14.53 27.02
C GLY A 37 -29.05 -13.08 26.54
N GLY A 38 -27.93 -12.42 26.20
CA GLY A 38 -27.92 -11.11 25.51
C GLY A 38 -28.28 -9.90 26.38
N LYS A 39 -28.70 -10.11 27.63
CA LYS A 39 -28.97 -9.05 28.61
C LYS A 39 -27.80 -8.92 29.58
N GLY A 40 -26.95 -7.92 29.34
CA GLY A 40 -25.82 -7.57 30.21
C GLY A 40 -24.49 -8.17 29.79
N TYR A 41 -23.49 -7.96 30.65
CA TYR A 41 -22.09 -8.31 30.43
C TYR A 41 -21.52 -9.01 31.65
N LEU A 42 -20.58 -9.93 31.43
CA LEU A 42 -19.82 -10.54 32.51
C LEU A 42 -18.75 -9.55 32.96
N LEU A 43 -18.82 -9.06 34.20
CA LEU A 43 -17.98 -7.96 34.68
C LEU A 43 -16.48 -8.30 34.60
N GLU A 44 -16.04 -9.33 35.32
CA GLU A 44 -14.63 -9.69 35.40
C GLU A 44 -14.04 -10.12 34.04
N PRO A 45 -14.69 -11.00 33.24
CA PRO A 45 -14.18 -11.35 31.92
C PRO A 45 -14.11 -10.16 30.96
N SER A 46 -15.07 -9.24 30.99
CA SER A 46 -15.06 -8.05 30.14
C SER A 46 -13.93 -7.09 30.53
N LEU A 47 -13.66 -6.92 31.83
CA LEU A 47 -12.56 -6.07 32.29
C LEU A 47 -11.19 -6.66 31.94
N ALA A 48 -11.02 -7.97 32.06
CA ALA A 48 -9.80 -8.65 31.64
C ALA A 48 -9.53 -8.46 30.14
N LEU A 49 -10.54 -8.75 29.30
CA LEU A 49 -10.40 -8.66 27.85
C LEU A 49 -10.19 -7.21 27.37
N TYR A 50 -10.81 -6.23 28.04
CA TYR A 50 -10.54 -4.81 27.79
C TYR A 50 -9.10 -4.41 28.11
N ARG A 51 -8.52 -4.94 29.20
CA ARG A 51 -7.13 -4.67 29.59
C ARG A 51 -6.15 -5.29 28.59
N ASP A 52 -6.37 -6.55 28.23
CA ASP A 52 -5.47 -7.30 27.34
C ASP A 52 -5.48 -6.74 25.91
N THR A 53 -6.63 -6.25 25.44
CA THR A 53 -6.78 -5.66 24.11
C THR A 53 -6.47 -4.16 24.05
N ARG A 54 -5.97 -3.57 25.15
CA ARG A 54 -5.64 -2.15 25.18
C ARG A 54 -4.31 -1.92 24.47
N SER A 55 -4.39 -1.38 23.25
CA SER A 55 -3.20 -1.09 22.45
C SER A 55 -2.27 -0.07 23.16
N PRO A 56 -0.97 -0.38 23.36
CA PRO A 56 -0.01 0.49 24.06
C PRO A 56 0.14 1.88 23.44
N ALA A 57 -0.11 2.01 22.13
CA ALA A 57 0.02 3.25 21.37
C ALA A 57 -0.97 4.35 21.79
N HIS A 58 -2.08 4.01 22.45
CA HIS A 58 -3.11 4.98 22.87
C HIS A 58 -3.04 5.37 24.36
N VAL A 59 -2.03 4.90 25.09
CA VAL A 59 -1.84 5.21 26.52
C VAL A 59 -1.55 6.70 26.73
N ALA A 60 -0.71 7.31 25.90
CA ALA A 60 -0.37 8.73 25.99
C ALA A 60 -1.56 9.66 25.68
N VAL A 61 -2.42 9.24 24.74
CA VAL A 61 -3.66 9.97 24.38
C VAL A 61 -4.69 9.87 25.51
N ALA A 62 -4.85 8.68 26.10
CA ALA A 62 -5.74 8.47 27.24
C ALA A 62 -5.29 9.29 28.48
N GLN A 63 -3.98 9.38 28.74
CA GLN A 63 -3.42 10.20 29.82
C GLN A 63 -3.69 11.70 29.60
N ARG A 64 -3.54 12.21 28.37
CA ARG A 64 -3.90 13.61 28.03
C ARG A 64 -5.38 13.92 28.23
N HIS A 65 -6.28 13.00 27.83
CA HIS A 65 -7.71 13.19 28.05
C HIS A 65 -8.13 13.04 29.52
N ALA A 66 -7.42 12.22 30.31
CA ALA A 66 -7.64 12.11 31.76
C ALA A 66 -7.21 13.39 32.49
N ALA A 67 -6.05 13.96 32.14
CA ALA A 67 -5.57 15.23 32.68
C ALA A 67 -6.54 16.39 32.38
N GLY A 68 -7.14 16.42 31.18
CA GLY A 68 -8.15 17.43 30.82
C GLY A 68 -9.50 17.29 31.55
N ARG A 69 -9.82 16.13 32.12
CA ARG A 69 -11.06 15.90 32.89
C ARG A 69 -10.88 16.04 34.41
N GLY A 70 -9.65 15.95 34.91
CA GLY A 70 -9.34 16.19 36.33
C GLY A 70 -9.60 17.63 36.80
N GLY A 71 -9.77 18.58 35.87
CA GLY A 71 -10.08 19.99 36.18
C GLY A 71 -11.56 20.32 36.38
N ALA A 72 -12.48 19.38 36.11
CA ALA A 72 -13.92 19.63 36.18
C ALA A 72 -14.66 18.49 36.89
N LEU A 73 -14.42 18.36 38.19
CA LEU A 73 -15.27 17.55 39.08
C LEU A 73 -15.56 18.35 40.36
N ALA A 74 -16.59 19.19 40.29
CA ALA A 74 -17.41 19.56 41.44
C ALA A 74 -18.87 19.20 41.09
N ALA A 75 -19.47 18.37 41.94
CA ALA A 75 -20.77 17.69 41.77
C ALA A 75 -21.96 18.59 42.21
N PRO A 76 -23.19 18.06 42.40
CA PRO A 76 -24.16 17.62 41.39
C PRO A 76 -25.54 18.32 41.54
N SER A 77 -26.42 18.24 40.55
CA SER A 77 -27.87 18.35 40.76
C SER A 77 -28.63 17.54 39.72
N ALA A 78 -29.58 16.74 40.19
CA ALA A 78 -30.53 15.99 39.39
C ALA A 78 -31.77 16.84 39.11
N GLN A 79 -32.28 16.83 37.88
CA GLN A 79 -33.71 16.72 37.59
C GLN A 79 -33.96 16.45 36.11
N ASP A 80 -34.86 15.50 35.87
CA ASP A 80 -35.37 15.07 34.56
C ASP A 80 -36.23 16.16 33.91
N ASP A 81 -36.20 16.27 32.57
CA ASP A 81 -37.43 16.46 31.76
C ASP A 81 -37.19 16.10 30.28
N TYR A 82 -38.22 15.50 29.68
CA TYR A 82 -38.31 15.18 28.25
C TYR A 82 -38.74 16.42 27.46
N GLY A 83 -38.16 16.69 26.29
CA GLY A 83 -38.65 17.77 25.44
C GLY A 83 -37.94 17.85 24.10
N ALA A 84 -38.72 17.96 23.04
CA ALA A 84 -38.34 17.84 21.65
C ALA A 84 -37.65 19.09 21.06
N ASP A 85 -36.98 18.83 19.94
CA ASP A 85 -36.82 19.67 18.75
C ASP A 85 -36.05 21.00 18.79
N LEU A 86 -35.06 21.01 17.87
CA LEU A 86 -34.48 22.12 17.10
C LEU A 86 -33.71 23.19 17.89
N ASP A 87 -32.38 23.13 17.76
CA ASP A 87 -31.65 24.36 17.44
C ASP A 87 -30.43 24.09 16.55
N ALA A 88 -30.36 24.88 15.49
CA ALA A 88 -29.24 24.96 14.57
C ALA A 88 -28.10 25.70 15.25
N GLY A 89 -27.20 24.95 15.90
CA GLY A 89 -25.94 25.48 16.38
C GLY A 89 -24.84 25.34 15.32
N GLU A 90 -24.76 26.27 14.38
CA GLU A 90 -23.52 26.49 13.64
C GLU A 90 -22.47 27.14 14.57
N ASP A 91 -21.32 26.48 14.59
CA ASP A 91 -19.98 26.94 14.94
C ASP A 91 -19.67 27.43 16.36
N THR A 92 -18.78 26.69 17.03
CA THR A 92 -17.49 27.24 17.45
C THR A 92 -16.41 26.15 17.60
N ASP A 93 -15.29 26.36 16.91
CA ASP A 93 -13.92 25.84 17.16
C ASP A 93 -13.46 24.45 16.65
N GLY A 94 -14.27 23.72 15.88
CA GLY A 94 -13.85 22.43 15.28
C GLY A 94 -13.26 22.48 13.86
N GLY A 95 -13.55 23.54 13.09
CA GLY A 95 -13.28 23.59 11.64
C GLY A 95 -11.81 23.76 11.23
N ASN A 96 -11.00 24.41 12.07
CA ASN A 96 -9.61 24.74 11.75
C ASN A 96 -8.67 23.53 11.94
N GLN A 97 -8.88 22.72 12.98
CA GLN A 97 -8.04 21.54 13.27
C GLN A 97 -8.21 20.44 12.21
N GLY A 98 -9.44 20.21 11.73
CA GLY A 98 -9.70 19.27 10.63
C GLY A 98 -9.10 19.73 9.30
N SER A 99 -9.12 21.04 9.02
CA SER A 99 -8.49 21.62 7.83
C SER A 99 -6.96 21.54 7.87
N GLN A 100 -6.35 21.85 9.01
CA GLN A 100 -4.91 21.72 9.21
C GLN A 100 -4.42 20.27 9.16
N ALA A 101 -5.14 19.34 9.79
CA ALA A 101 -4.80 17.91 9.71
C ALA A 101 -4.88 17.36 8.28
N ARG A 102 -5.89 17.78 7.50
CA ARG A 102 -5.99 17.43 6.07
C ARG A 102 -4.85 18.01 5.24
N ARG A 103 -4.46 19.26 5.48
CA ARG A 103 -3.32 19.90 4.81
C ARG A 103 -1.99 19.22 5.16
N ALA A 104 -1.78 18.91 6.45
CA ALA A 104 -0.59 18.20 6.91
C ALA A 104 -0.48 16.81 6.28
N ARG A 105 -1.60 16.08 6.18
CA ARG A 105 -1.64 14.79 5.49
C ARG A 105 -1.34 14.93 4.00
N ALA A 106 -1.94 15.89 3.32
CA ALA A 106 -1.66 16.12 1.90
C ALA A 106 -0.19 16.48 1.63
N LEU A 107 0.44 17.25 2.53
CA LEU A 107 1.87 17.56 2.45
C LEU A 107 2.74 16.32 2.69
N ALA A 108 2.38 15.47 3.65
CA ALA A 108 3.09 14.21 3.91
C ALA A 108 2.95 13.25 2.73
N ASP A 109 1.73 13.07 2.19
CA ASP A 109 1.47 12.22 1.03
C ASP A 109 2.24 12.73 -0.20
N LYS A 110 2.28 14.06 -0.42
CA LYS A 110 3.10 14.66 -1.48
C LYS A 110 4.58 14.39 -1.28
N ALA A 111 5.10 14.59 -0.07
CA ALA A 111 6.51 14.35 0.23
C ALA A 111 6.91 12.87 0.02
N GLU A 112 6.02 11.93 0.33
CA GLU A 112 6.24 10.51 0.05
C GLU A 112 6.28 10.20 -1.46
N VAL A 113 5.36 10.79 -2.23
CA VAL A 113 5.34 10.63 -3.70
C VAL A 113 6.60 11.25 -4.33
N ASP A 114 6.99 12.44 -3.90
CA ASP A 114 8.18 13.14 -4.39
C ASP A 114 9.45 12.33 -4.06
N ALA A 115 9.55 11.75 -2.86
CA ALA A 115 10.67 10.89 -2.47
C ALA A 115 10.75 9.62 -3.35
N LYS A 116 9.62 8.99 -3.66
CA LYS A 116 9.56 7.82 -4.55
C LYS A 116 9.93 8.19 -5.99
N ALA A 117 9.51 9.35 -6.47
CA ALA A 117 9.88 9.85 -7.79
C ALA A 117 11.39 10.10 -7.87
N ALA A 118 11.97 10.77 -6.88
CA ALA A 118 13.41 10.99 -6.82
C ALA A 118 14.22 9.68 -6.75
N GLN A 119 13.73 8.67 -6.01
CA GLN A 119 14.35 7.35 -5.99
C GLN A 119 14.29 6.67 -7.36
N ARG A 120 13.13 6.71 -8.04
CA ARG A 120 12.99 6.16 -9.39
C ARG A 120 13.96 6.83 -10.36
N ASP A 121 14.07 8.16 -10.32
CA ASP A 121 14.95 8.90 -11.22
C ASP A 121 16.42 8.58 -10.95
N LEU A 122 16.81 8.41 -9.68
CA LEU A 122 18.12 7.90 -9.30
C LEU A 122 18.35 6.51 -9.88
N ASP A 123 17.41 5.58 -9.69
CA ASP A 123 17.52 4.20 -10.17
C ASP A 123 17.61 4.12 -11.70
N ILE A 124 16.90 4.99 -12.43
CA ILE A 124 17.03 5.14 -13.89
C ILE A 124 18.43 5.64 -14.24
N SER A 125 18.92 6.69 -13.56
CA SER A 125 20.25 7.26 -13.81
C SER A 125 21.40 6.29 -13.51
N LEU A 126 21.20 5.38 -12.54
CA LEU A 126 22.12 4.30 -12.21
C LEU A 126 21.99 3.10 -13.15
N GLY A 127 21.03 3.10 -14.08
CA GLY A 127 20.76 2.00 -14.99
C GLY A 127 20.11 0.77 -14.34
N LEU A 128 19.53 0.92 -13.15
CA LEU A 128 18.83 -0.15 -12.44
C LEU A 128 17.39 -0.36 -12.94
N LEU A 129 16.77 0.70 -13.47
CA LEU A 129 15.44 0.67 -14.07
C LEU A 129 15.50 1.14 -15.53
N LEU A 130 14.75 0.45 -16.38
CA LEU A 130 14.58 0.80 -17.79
C LEU A 130 13.11 1.11 -18.06
N GLU A 131 12.85 2.02 -19.01
CA GLU A 131 11.49 2.26 -19.47
C GLU A 131 11.00 1.02 -20.24
N ARG A 132 9.92 0.41 -19.75
CA ARG A 132 9.31 -0.78 -20.38
C ARG A 132 9.06 -0.59 -21.87
N ARG A 133 8.52 0.57 -22.27
CA ARG A 133 8.16 0.86 -23.67
C ARG A 133 9.38 0.84 -24.58
N ASP A 134 10.48 1.44 -24.13
CA ASP A 134 11.73 1.46 -24.89
C ASP A 134 12.27 0.04 -25.05
N VAL A 135 12.30 -0.74 -23.96
CA VAL A 135 12.74 -2.14 -24.01
C VAL A 135 11.87 -2.97 -24.96
N GLU A 136 10.55 -2.83 -24.90
CA GLU A 136 9.61 -3.54 -25.78
C GLU A 136 9.80 -3.16 -27.25
N ALA A 137 9.94 -1.87 -27.56
CA ALA A 137 10.15 -1.37 -28.91
C ALA A 137 11.46 -1.90 -29.51
N ILE A 138 12.53 -1.81 -28.72
CA ILE A 138 13.86 -2.27 -29.08
C ILE A 138 13.89 -3.77 -29.33
N LEU A 139 13.35 -4.58 -28.41
CA LEU A 139 13.33 -6.03 -28.56
C LEU A 139 12.49 -6.42 -29.78
N GLY A 140 11.36 -5.73 -30.01
CA GLY A 140 10.52 -5.93 -31.18
C GLY A 140 11.27 -5.64 -32.48
N GLN A 141 12.03 -4.54 -32.54
CA GLN A 141 12.86 -4.20 -33.70
C GLN A 141 13.96 -5.25 -33.94
N ALA A 142 14.72 -5.60 -32.90
CA ALA A 142 15.81 -6.56 -32.99
C ALA A 142 15.33 -7.97 -33.40
N ALA A 143 14.24 -8.46 -32.80
CA ALA A 143 13.65 -9.74 -33.15
C ALA A 143 13.04 -9.72 -34.57
N GLY A 144 12.42 -8.61 -34.97
CA GLY A 144 11.88 -8.42 -36.31
C GLY A 144 12.98 -8.44 -37.38
N ALA A 145 14.11 -7.77 -37.11
CA ALA A 145 15.28 -7.77 -38.00
C ALA A 145 15.89 -9.17 -38.14
N LEU A 146 16.09 -9.89 -37.03
CA LEU A 146 16.58 -11.26 -37.06
C LEU A 146 15.68 -12.18 -37.90
N ARG A 147 14.35 -12.10 -37.70
CA ARG A 147 13.41 -12.90 -38.49
C ARG A 147 13.53 -12.60 -39.99
N ALA A 148 13.61 -11.32 -40.36
CA ALA A 148 13.75 -10.92 -41.75
C ALA A 148 15.06 -11.44 -42.37
N GLU A 149 16.15 -11.44 -41.59
CA GLU A 149 17.43 -12.02 -42.04
C GLU A 149 17.32 -13.52 -42.26
N LEU A 150 16.79 -14.26 -41.27
CA LEU A 150 16.60 -15.71 -41.36
C LEU A 150 15.72 -16.11 -42.55
N GLU A 151 14.70 -15.33 -42.88
CA GLU A 151 13.85 -15.55 -44.05
C GLU A 151 14.61 -15.34 -45.36
N ARG A 152 15.47 -14.33 -45.42
CA ARG A 152 16.31 -14.01 -46.58
C ARG A 152 17.47 -14.97 -46.76
N MET A 153 17.94 -15.63 -45.69
CA MET A 153 19.07 -16.57 -45.74
C MET A 153 18.88 -17.66 -46.79
N ALA A 154 17.65 -18.18 -46.95
CA ALA A 154 17.38 -19.22 -47.93
C ALA A 154 17.64 -18.73 -49.37
N ASP A 155 17.16 -17.53 -49.70
CA ASP A 155 17.36 -16.93 -51.03
C ASP A 155 18.84 -16.62 -51.30
N THR A 156 19.59 -16.23 -50.27
CA THR A 156 21.02 -15.94 -50.36
C THR A 156 21.87 -17.21 -50.47
N LEU A 157 21.60 -18.22 -49.64
CA LEU A 157 22.44 -19.42 -49.53
C LEU A 157 22.10 -20.48 -50.58
N ALA A 158 20.85 -20.63 -50.98
CA ALA A 158 20.43 -21.68 -51.93
C ALA A 158 21.26 -21.71 -53.23
N PRO A 159 21.48 -20.60 -53.96
CA PRO A 159 22.28 -20.63 -55.19
C PRO A 159 23.76 -20.93 -54.92
N GLN A 160 24.32 -20.46 -53.81
CA GLN A 160 25.72 -20.70 -53.44
C GLN A 160 25.95 -22.17 -53.07
N LEU A 161 25.03 -22.74 -52.28
CA LEU A 161 25.07 -24.14 -51.88
C LEU A 161 24.85 -25.06 -53.08
N ALA A 162 23.92 -24.73 -54.00
CA ALA A 162 23.70 -25.51 -55.21
C ALA A 162 24.93 -25.58 -56.12
N ALA A 163 25.76 -24.53 -56.13
CA ALA A 163 27.01 -24.48 -56.88
C ALA A 163 28.21 -25.11 -56.15
N THR A 164 28.09 -25.43 -54.86
CA THR A 164 29.20 -25.91 -54.02
C THR A 164 29.14 -27.44 -53.89
N VAL A 165 30.20 -28.11 -54.35
CA VAL A 165 30.30 -29.58 -54.32
C VAL A 165 30.98 -30.08 -53.03
N ASP A 166 31.85 -29.27 -52.43
CA ASP A 166 32.55 -29.59 -51.19
C ASP A 166 31.66 -29.35 -49.96
N GLU A 167 31.39 -30.43 -49.23
CA GLU A 167 30.59 -30.40 -48.00
C GLU A 167 31.21 -29.51 -46.91
N ALA A 168 32.54 -29.47 -46.79
CA ALA A 168 33.20 -28.61 -45.82
C ALA A 168 32.92 -27.13 -46.12
N ARG A 169 32.96 -26.77 -47.40
CA ARG A 169 32.65 -25.42 -47.85
C ARG A 169 31.16 -25.07 -47.68
N CYS A 170 30.25 -26.02 -47.93
CA CYS A 170 28.82 -25.82 -47.64
C CYS A 170 28.57 -25.50 -46.16
N ARG A 171 29.22 -26.24 -45.24
CA ARG A 171 29.13 -25.97 -43.80
C ARG A 171 29.65 -24.58 -43.43
N GLU A 172 30.78 -24.16 -43.99
CA GLU A 172 31.32 -22.82 -43.75
C GLU A 172 30.36 -21.71 -44.20
N LEU A 173 29.73 -21.84 -45.37
CA LEU A 173 28.78 -20.84 -45.88
C LEU A 173 27.60 -20.65 -44.91
N VAL A 174 26.99 -21.77 -44.48
CA VAL A 174 25.89 -21.72 -43.52
C VAL A 174 26.35 -21.14 -42.18
N TRP A 175 27.50 -21.58 -41.68
CA TRP A 175 28.04 -21.11 -40.41
C TRP A 175 28.31 -19.61 -40.41
N ASN A 176 28.92 -19.10 -41.48
CA ASN A 176 29.24 -17.67 -41.62
C ASN A 176 27.96 -16.82 -41.65
N GLU A 177 26.94 -17.26 -42.38
CA GLU A 177 25.68 -16.52 -42.49
C GLU A 177 24.92 -16.48 -41.15
N VAL A 178 24.84 -17.61 -40.45
CA VAL A 178 24.22 -17.69 -39.12
C VAL A 178 25.02 -16.84 -38.12
N SER A 179 26.35 -16.93 -38.14
CA SER A 179 27.22 -16.14 -37.26
C SER A 179 27.04 -14.65 -37.51
N HIS A 180 26.98 -14.23 -38.77
CA HIS A 180 26.72 -12.84 -39.14
C HIS A 180 25.37 -12.35 -38.61
N SER A 181 24.30 -13.12 -38.81
CA SER A 181 22.96 -12.79 -38.32
C SER A 181 22.91 -12.63 -36.80
N LEU A 182 23.60 -13.51 -36.07
CA LEU A 182 23.70 -13.45 -34.60
C LEU A 182 24.58 -12.29 -34.11
N GLU A 183 25.64 -11.96 -34.84
CA GLU A 183 26.48 -10.79 -34.54
C GLU A 183 25.72 -9.49 -34.70
N GLU A 184 24.92 -9.33 -35.76
CA GLU A 184 24.07 -8.16 -35.96
C GLU A 184 23.02 -8.02 -34.85
N LEU A 185 22.40 -9.12 -34.42
CA LEU A 185 21.51 -9.12 -33.25
C LEU A 185 22.25 -8.71 -31.97
N SER A 186 23.46 -9.23 -31.74
CA SER A 186 24.26 -8.87 -30.57
C SER A 186 24.66 -7.39 -30.59
N ARG A 187 24.96 -6.82 -31.77
CA ARG A 187 25.23 -5.40 -31.94
C ARG A 187 24.01 -4.55 -31.59
N ALA A 188 22.83 -4.92 -32.10
CA ALA A 188 21.58 -4.25 -31.77
C ALA A 188 21.33 -4.23 -30.25
N PHE A 189 21.53 -5.34 -29.53
CA PHE A 189 21.40 -5.36 -28.07
C PHE A 189 22.45 -4.53 -27.32
N ARG A 190 23.65 -4.33 -27.88
CA ARG A 190 24.67 -3.48 -27.26
C ARG A 190 24.39 -2.00 -27.44
N GLU A 191 23.83 -1.59 -28.57
CA GLU A 191 23.41 -0.20 -28.79
C GLU A 191 22.34 0.20 -27.77
N VAL A 192 21.46 -0.73 -27.44
CA VAL A 192 20.40 -0.59 -26.43
C VAL A 192 20.95 -0.49 -25.01
N ALA A 193 22.05 -1.20 -24.74
CA ALA A 193 22.72 -1.17 -23.45
C ALA A 193 23.54 0.12 -23.25
N ARG A 194 23.75 0.95 -24.29
CA ARG A 194 24.31 2.29 -24.06
C ARG A 194 23.21 3.15 -23.43
N PRO A 195 23.46 3.75 -22.26
CA PRO A 195 22.52 4.69 -21.67
C PRO A 195 22.22 5.78 -22.70
N GLY A 196 20.94 6.02 -22.97
CA GLY A 196 20.51 6.95 -24.01
C GLY A 196 21.08 8.34 -23.78
N GLU A 197 22.07 8.73 -24.57
CA GLU A 197 22.51 10.12 -24.73
C GLU A 197 21.47 10.96 -25.52
N GLY A 198 20.24 10.47 -25.69
CA GLY A 198 19.22 10.99 -26.60
C GLY A 198 18.00 11.63 -25.95
N GLY A 199 18.08 12.06 -24.69
CA GLY A 199 16.99 12.75 -24.00
C GLY A 199 17.44 14.10 -23.45
N ALA A 200 17.54 15.10 -24.33
CA ALA A 200 17.67 16.52 -23.98
C ALA A 200 16.42 17.28 -24.43
#